data_AF-A0A5C7T1G3-F1
#
_entry.id   AF-A0A5C7T1G3-F1
#
_cell.length_a   1.000
_cell.length_b   1.000
_cell.length_c   1.000
_cell.angle_alpha   90.00
_cell.angle_beta   90.00
_cell.angle_gamma   90.00
#
_symmetry.space_group_name_H-M   'P 1'
#
loop_
_entity.id
_entity.type
_entity.pdbx_description
1 polymer ?
#
loop_
_entity_poly.entity_id
_entity_poly.type
_entity_poly.pdbx_seq_one_letter_code
_entity_poly.pdbx_strand_id
1 'polypeptide(L)'
;MYCPLWPERPFDMLEQAKIWANRFLDWYNHQHRHRALKFVPPAQRHAGQAEKLLKRRIDLHEVARARQSERWSGNIRNWPLAPITYLNPELDMVLKQTSNAA
;
A
#
# COMPACT_ATOMS: atom_id res chain seq x y z
N MET A 1 -2.59 -6.09 10.50
CA MET A 1 -1.59 -6.35 9.45
C MET A 1 -0.82 -7.60 9.86
N TYR A 2 -0.74 -8.62 9.00
CA TYR A 2 0.10 -9.79 9.27
C TYR A 2 1.54 -9.48 8.88
N CYS A 3 2.50 -9.74 9.77
CA CYS A 3 3.93 -9.72 9.48
C CYS A 3 4.51 -11.07 9.93
N PRO A 4 5.17 -11.82 9.03
CA PRO A 4 5.74 -13.13 9.37
C PRO A 4 6.95 -13.02 10.31
N LEU A 5 7.48 -11.81 10.49
CA LEU A 5 8.64 -11.56 11.35
C LEU A 5 8.25 -11.16 12.77
N TRP A 6 6.96 -11.15 13.14
CA TRP A 6 6.56 -10.76 14.50
C TRP A 6 7.30 -11.61 15.54
N PRO A 7 7.93 -11.00 16.56
CA PRO A 7 8.67 -11.74 17.57
C PRO A 7 7.66 -12.41 18.50
N GLU A 8 7.90 -13.68 18.82
CA GLU A 8 7.04 -14.45 19.74
C GLU A 8 7.28 -14.07 21.21
N ARG A 9 8.42 -13.45 21.52
CA ARG A 9 8.83 -13.03 22.86
C ARG A 9 9.44 -11.63 22.82
N PRO A 10 9.46 -10.90 23.96
CA PRO A 10 10.20 -9.64 24.09
C PRO A 10 11.69 -9.82 23.82
N PHE A 11 12.37 -8.72 23.49
CA PHE A 11 13.83 -8.70 23.33
C PHE A 11 14.52 -8.50 24.68
N ASP A 12 15.58 -9.25 24.93
CA ASP A 12 16.38 -9.12 26.16
C ASP A 12 17.36 -7.95 26.10
N MET A 13 17.72 -7.52 24.88
CA MET A 13 18.72 -6.48 24.64
C MET A 13 18.28 -5.51 23.55
N LEU A 14 18.69 -4.25 23.69
CA LEU A 14 18.44 -3.20 22.71
C LEU A 14 18.95 -3.58 21.31
N GLU A 15 20.11 -4.23 21.21
CA GLU A 15 20.67 -4.63 19.91
C GLU A 15 19.80 -5.66 19.18
N GLN A 16 19.17 -6.59 19.91
CA GLN A 16 18.23 -7.53 19.29
C GLN A 16 17.01 -6.80 18.72
N ALA A 17 16.48 -5.82 19.46
CA ALA A 17 15.37 -4.99 19.00
C ALA A 17 15.73 -4.18 17.74
N LYS A 18 16.94 -3.62 17.68
CA LYS A 18 17.44 -2.88 16.49
C LYS A 18 17.58 -3.78 15.27
N ILE A 19 18.18 -4.96 15.43
CA ILE A 19 18.34 -5.95 14.34
C ILE A 19 16.98 -6.35 13.80
N TRP A 20 16.03 -6.63 14.70
CA TRP A 20 14.68 -6.97 14.32
C TRP A 20 13.98 -5.83 13.58
N ALA A 21 14.06 -4.60 14.10
CA ALA A 21 13.44 -3.43 13.48
C ALA A 21 13.96 -3.18 12.07
N ASN A 22 15.27 -3.31 11.84
CA ASN A 22 15.86 -3.18 10.51
C ASN A 22 15.33 -4.23 9.52
N ARG A 23 15.23 -5.49 9.96
CA ARG A 23 14.64 -6.57 9.14
C ARG A 23 13.17 -6.33 8.86
N PHE A 24 12.43 -5.85 9.85
CA PHE A 24 11.03 -5.49 9.69
C PHE A 24 10.86 -4.36 8.66
N LEU A 25 11.67 -3.30 8.74
CA LEU A 25 11.61 -2.18 7.81
C LEU A 25 11.92 -2.60 6.37
N ASP A 26 12.95 -3.42 6.17
CA ASP A 26 13.28 -3.97 4.85
C ASP A 26 12.11 -4.77 4.28
N TRP A 27 11.59 -5.72 5.07
CA TRP A 27 10.43 -6.52 4.67
C TRP A 27 9.20 -5.65 4.41
N TYR A 28 8.91 -4.68 5.28
CA TYR A 28 7.75 -3.79 5.17
C TYR A 28 7.80 -2.96 3.90
N ASN A 29 8.96 -2.43 3.55
CA ASN A 29 9.08 -1.56 2.39
C ASN A 29 9.12 -2.33 1.07
N HIS A 30 9.80 -3.48 1.04
CA HIS A 30 10.13 -4.16 -0.21
C HIS A 30 9.31 -5.42 -0.49
N GLN A 31 8.81 -6.10 0.53
CA GLN A 31 8.12 -7.38 0.39
C GLN A 31 6.63 -7.30 0.77
N HIS A 32 6.29 -6.49 1.78
CA HIS A 32 4.94 -6.40 2.29
C HIS A 32 3.98 -5.79 1.26
N ARG A 33 2.97 -6.57 0.87
CA ARG A 33 1.89 -6.11 -0.01
C ARG A 33 0.83 -5.37 0.79
N HIS A 34 1.05 -4.08 1.00
CA HIS A 34 0.21 -3.26 1.87
C HIS A 34 -1.24 -3.12 1.35
N ARG A 35 -2.23 -3.54 2.14
CA ARG A 35 -3.65 -3.59 1.73
C ARG A 35 -4.19 -2.22 1.29
N ALA A 36 -3.87 -1.16 2.04
CA ALA A 36 -4.31 0.20 1.70
C ALA A 36 -3.65 0.73 0.41
N LEU A 37 -2.47 0.20 0.06
CA LEU A 37 -1.78 0.50 -1.19
C LEU A 37 -2.19 -0.46 -2.31
N LYS A 38 -3.38 -1.09 -2.19
CA LYS A 38 -3.89 -2.07 -3.15
C LYS A 38 -2.87 -3.18 -3.42
N PHE A 39 -2.19 -3.66 -2.36
CA PHE A 39 -1.17 -4.71 -2.43
C PHE A 39 0.05 -4.34 -3.28
N VAL A 40 0.39 -3.06 -3.36
CA VAL A 40 1.68 -2.56 -3.86
C VAL A 40 2.63 -2.40 -2.66
N PRO A 41 3.87 -2.92 -2.74
CA PRO A 41 4.92 -2.63 -1.76
C PRO A 41 5.13 -1.12 -1.57
N PRO A 42 5.30 -0.64 -0.32
CA PRO A 42 5.54 0.78 -0.04
C PRO A 42 6.67 1.40 -0.86
N ALA A 43 7.80 0.70 -1.01
CA ALA A 43 8.93 1.19 -1.81
C ALA A 43 8.56 1.37 -3.30
N GLN A 44 7.73 0.49 -3.86
CA GLN A 44 7.27 0.61 -5.25
C GLN A 44 6.30 1.77 -5.43
N ARG A 45 5.47 2.08 -4.44
CA ARG A 45 4.65 3.30 -4.46
C ARG A 45 5.52 4.54 -4.39
N HIS A 46 6.50 4.56 -3.50
CA HIS A 46 7.42 5.69 -3.35
C HIS A 46 8.23 5.95 -4.63
N ALA A 47 8.67 4.90 -5.31
CA ALA A 47 9.36 4.98 -6.60
C ALA A 47 8.44 5.30 -7.80
N GLY A 48 7.15 5.62 -7.58
CA GLY A 48 6.21 5.96 -8.66
C GLY A 48 5.76 4.78 -9.52
N GLN A 49 6.09 3.54 -9.16
CA GLN A 49 5.82 2.35 -9.97
C GLN A 49 4.39 1.83 -9.83
N ALA A 50 3.65 2.32 -8.83
CA ALA A 50 2.31 1.84 -8.48
C ALA A 50 1.32 1.93 -9.65
N GLU A 51 1.31 3.04 -10.41
CA GLU A 51 0.37 3.24 -11.51
C GLU A 51 0.51 2.16 -12.59
N LYS A 52 1.74 1.94 -13.06
CA LYS A 52 2.06 0.93 -14.08
C LYS A 52 1.68 -0.48 -13.61
N LEU A 53 1.94 -0.80 -12.34
CA LEU A 53 1.60 -2.10 -11.76
C LEU A 53 0.07 -2.31 -11.68
N LEU A 54 -0.67 -1.28 -11.26
CA LEU A 54 -2.12 -1.37 -11.12
C LEU A 54 -2.83 -1.40 -12.46
N LYS A 55 -2.34 -0.67 -13.47
CA LYS A 55 -2.86 -0.77 -14.85
C LYS A 55 -2.77 -2.20 -15.37
N ARG A 56 -1.59 -2.82 -15.25
CA ARG A 56 -1.38 -4.23 -15.64
C ARG A 56 -2.32 -5.20 -14.89
N ARG A 57 -2.61 -4.93 -13.61
CA ARG A 57 -3.56 -5.76 -12.84
C ARG A 57 -4.99 -5.59 -13.34
N ILE A 58 -5.41 -4.36 -13.65
CA ILE A 58 -6.73 -4.10 -14.25
C ILE A 58 -6.86 -4.90 -15.55
N ASP A 59 -5.91 -4.77 -16.46
CA ASP A 59 -5.92 -5.46 -17.76
C ASP A 59 -6.03 -6.99 -17.58
N LEU A 60 -5.25 -7.56 -16.65
CA LEU A 60 -5.30 -8.99 -16.36
C LEU A 60 -6.66 -9.42 -15.78
N HIS A 61 -7.26 -8.63 -14.90
CA HIS A 61 -8.57 -8.95 -14.34
C HIS A 61 -9.68 -8.85 -15.39
N GLU A 62 -9.62 -7.88 -16.29
CA GLU A 62 -10.58 -7.75 -17.38
C GLU A 62 -10.51 -8.93 -18.34
N VAL A 63 -9.30 -9.34 -18.73
CA VAL A 63 -9.10 -10.53 -19.57
C VAL A 63 -9.59 -11.79 -18.86
N ALA A 64 -9.29 -11.96 -17.58
CA ALA A 64 -9.76 -13.12 -16.81
C ALA A 64 -11.29 -13.15 -16.66
N ARG A 65 -11.91 -11.98 -16.45
CA ARG A 65 -13.37 -11.84 -16.38
C ARG A 65 -14.03 -12.17 -17.71
N ALA A 66 -13.52 -11.64 -18.82
CA ALA A 66 -14.08 -11.90 -20.15
C ALA A 66 -14.01 -13.38 -20.55
N ARG A 67 -12.96 -14.10 -20.11
CA ARG A 67 -12.80 -15.54 -20.42
C ARG A 67 -13.81 -16.43 -19.72
N GLN A 68 -14.22 -16.09 -18.49
CA GLN A 68 -15.05 -16.96 -17.64
C GLN A 68 -16.01 -16.11 -16.81
N SER A 69 -16.89 -15.38 -17.47
CA SER A 69 -17.79 -14.40 -16.85
C SER A 69 -18.68 -15.01 -15.76
N GLU A 70 -19.11 -16.26 -15.93
CA GLU A 70 -19.94 -17.00 -14.96
C GLU A 70 -19.31 -17.13 -13.56
N ARG A 71 -17.97 -17.09 -13.46
CA ARG A 71 -17.27 -17.14 -12.17
C ARG A 71 -17.27 -15.80 -11.43
N TRP A 72 -17.70 -14.72 -12.07
CA TRP A 72 -17.62 -13.37 -11.52
C TRP A 72 -19.01 -12.89 -11.15
N SER A 73 -19.20 -12.52 -9.89
CA SER A 73 -20.47 -11.96 -9.41
C SER A 73 -20.70 -10.50 -9.84
N GLY A 74 -19.77 -9.90 -10.59
CA GLY A 74 -19.86 -8.50 -11.01
C GLY A 74 -18.57 -7.94 -11.61
N ASN A 75 -18.32 -6.66 -11.36
CA ASN A 75 -17.13 -5.97 -11.83
C ASN A 75 -15.84 -6.47 -11.17
N ILE A 76 -14.71 -6.22 -11.85
CA ILE A 76 -13.39 -6.50 -11.28
C ILE A 76 -13.18 -5.68 -10.01
N ARG A 77 -12.24 -6.13 -9.18
CA ARG A 77 -11.85 -5.42 -7.96
C ARG A 77 -11.38 -3.99 -8.27
N ASN A 78 -11.78 -3.03 -7.44
CA ASN A 78 -11.29 -1.64 -7.49
C ASN A 78 -9.78 -1.56 -7.20
N TRP A 79 -8.98 -1.49 -8.25
CA TRP A 79 -7.52 -1.37 -8.24
C TRP A 79 -6.95 0.06 -8.21
N PRO A 80 -7.60 1.10 -8.79
CA PRO A 80 -7.09 2.47 -8.70
C PRO A 80 -6.73 2.93 -7.29
N LEU A 81 -5.61 3.67 -7.18
CA LEU A 81 -5.18 4.34 -5.95
C LEU A 81 -5.57 5.82 -6.00
N ALA A 82 -5.86 6.39 -4.83
CA ALA A 82 -5.96 7.84 -4.71
C ALA A 82 -4.60 8.48 -5.03
N PRO A 83 -4.57 9.55 -5.84
CA PRO A 83 -3.32 10.21 -6.24
C PRO A 83 -2.66 10.91 -5.05
N ILE A 84 -3.47 11.49 -4.17
CA ILE A 84 -3.03 12.23 -2.98
C ILE A 84 -3.79 11.68 -1.77
N THR A 85 -3.08 11.56 -0.64
CA THR A 85 -3.64 11.17 0.65
C THR A 85 -2.96 11.98 1.74
N TYR A 86 -3.70 12.45 2.73
CA TYR A 86 -3.18 13.28 3.82
C TYR A 86 -3.07 12.45 5.10
N LEU A 87 -1.96 12.62 5.84
CA LEU A 87 -1.78 11.97 7.14
C LEU A 87 -2.65 12.63 8.22
N ASN A 88 -2.78 13.96 8.13
CA ASN A 88 -3.56 14.81 9.02
C ASN A 88 -4.50 15.68 8.16
N PRO A 89 -5.74 15.25 7.90
CA PRO A 89 -6.65 15.90 6.95
C PRO A 89 -7.08 17.31 7.38
N GLU A 90 -7.07 17.62 8.66
CA GLU A 90 -7.36 18.95 9.22
C GLU A 90 -6.36 20.01 8.76
N LEU A 91 -5.09 19.64 8.55
CA LEU A 91 -4.06 20.56 8.04
C LEU A 91 -4.27 20.90 6.55
N ASP A 92 -4.85 19.99 5.78
CA ASP A 92 -5.19 20.25 4.36
C ASP A 92 -6.32 21.29 4.24
N MET A 93 -7.30 21.26 5.14
CA MET A 93 -8.36 22.28 5.18
C MET A 93 -7.79 23.66 5.50
N VAL A 94 -6.85 23.75 6.44
CA VAL A 94 -6.18 25.02 6.80
C VAL A 94 -5.32 25.54 5.66
N LEU A 95 -4.52 24.68 5.01
CA LEU A 95 -3.69 25.09 3.87
C LEU A 95 -4.54 25.61 2.71
N LYS A 96 -5.63 24.92 2.36
CA LYS A 96 -6.57 25.37 1.30
C LYS A 96 -7.26 26.69 1.64
N GLN A 97 -7.55 26.96 2.91
CA GLN A 97 -8.12 28.25 3.35
C GLN A 97 -7.10 29.39 3.23
N THR A 98 -5.83 29.14 3.59
CA THR A 98 -4.78 30.16 3.49
C THR A 98 -4.39 30.50 2.04
N SER A 99 -4.47 29.54 1.11
CA SER A 99 -4.17 29.76 -0.31
C SER A 99 -5.26 30.51 -1.08
N ASN A 100 -6.50 30.53 -0.57
CA ASN A 100 -7.63 31.25 -1.18
C ASN A 100 -7.81 32.68 -0.63
N ALA A 101 -7.01 33.07 0.36
CA ALA A 101 -7.08 34.37 1.04
C ALA A 101 -5.93 35.32 0.67
N ALA A 102 -5.13 34.97 -0.35
CA ALA A 102 -4.06 35.78 -0.94
C ALA A 102 -4.36 36.04 -2.41
#